data_AF-G7VGR8-F1
#
_entry.id   AF-G7VGR8-F1
#
_cell.length_a   1.000
_cell.length_b   1.000
_cell.length_c   1.000
_cell.angle_alpha   90.00
_cell.angle_beta   90.00
_cell.angle_gamma   90.00
#
_symmetry.space_group_name_H-M   'P 1'
#
loop_
_entity.id
_entity.type
_entity.pdbx_description
1 polymer ?
#
loop_
_entity_poly.entity_id
_entity_poly.type
_entity_poly.pdbx_seq_one_letter_code
_entity_poly.pdbx_strand_id
1 'polypeptide(L)' 'MEYLPEDVVKRLREVANRLEGAGARSIVNYVIFELEVGGPSKEVIHGAEQMARQEIEELKELLRILDELKNLVA' A
#
# COMPACT_ATOMS: atom_id res chain seq x y z
N MET A 1 7.64 25.70 -3.12
CA MET A 1 7.42 24.24 -3.05
C MET A 1 8.27 23.62 -4.14
N GLU A 2 9.23 22.78 -3.78
CA GLU A 2 9.90 21.94 -4.78
C GLU A 2 8.92 20.83 -5.16
N TYR A 3 8.42 20.87 -6.39
CA TYR A 3 7.71 19.75 -6.98
C TYR A 3 8.63 18.54 -6.97
N LEU A 4 8.15 17.39 -6.48
CA LEU A 4 8.87 16.15 -6.67
C LEU A 4 8.96 15.85 -8.18
N PRO A 5 10.05 15.21 -8.65
CA PRO A 5 10.22 14.92 -10.07
C PRO A 5 9.00 14.17 -10.60
N GLU A 6 8.42 14.62 -11.72
CA GLU A 6 7.23 14.00 -12.36
C GLU A 6 7.39 12.48 -12.52
N ASP A 7 8.63 12.01 -12.70
CA ASP A 7 9.02 10.61 -12.76
C ASP A 7 8.60 9.78 -11.55
N VAL A 8 8.60 10.36 -10.34
CA VAL A 8 8.24 9.65 -9.10
C VAL A 8 6.74 9.38 -9.05
N VAL A 9 5.92 10.40 -9.33
CA VAL A 9 4.46 10.28 -9.33
C VAL A 9 4.02 9.31 -10.42
N LYS A 10 4.63 9.38 -11.61
CA LYS A 10 4.36 8.44 -12.71
C LYS A 10 4.62 6.99 -12.29
N ARG A 11 5.78 6.71 -11.68
CA ARG A 11 6.12 5.36 -11.19
C ARG A 11 5.14 4.85 -10.14
N LEU A 12 4.69 5.71 -9.22
CA LEU A 12 3.70 5.32 -8.22
C LEU A 12 2.33 5.00 -8.85
N ARG A 13 1.92 5.77 -9.86
CA ARG A 13 0.69 5.47 -10.64
C ARG A 13 0.79 4.13 -11.36
N GLU A 14 1.93 3.80 -11.94
CA GLU A 14 2.18 2.47 -12.54
C GLU A 14 2.15 1.34 -11.51
N VAL A 15 2.61 1.58 -10.28
CA VAL A 15 2.47 0.62 -9.18
C VAL A 15 1.00 0.45 -8.80
N ALA A 16 0.28 1.53 -8.54
CA ALA A 16 -1.14 1.49 -8.15
C ALA A 16 -2.00 0.73 -9.17
N ASN A 17 -1.74 0.90 -10.47
CA ASN A 17 -2.46 0.21 -11.55
C ASN A 17 -2.18 -1.30 -11.60
N ARG A 18 -1.05 -1.78 -11.07
CA ARG A 18 -0.69 -3.20 -11.02
C ARG A 18 -1.15 -3.90 -9.75
N LEU A 19 -1.41 -3.14 -8.68
CA LEU A 19 -1.87 -3.69 -7.41
C LEU A 19 -3.34 -4.12 -7.54
N GLU A 20 -3.62 -5.41 -7.33
CA GLU A 20 -4.98 -5.96 -7.32
C GLU A 20 -5.67 -5.74 -5.96
N GLY A 21 -4.90 -5.80 -4.87
CA GLY A 21 -5.41 -5.59 -3.51
C GLY A 21 -5.89 -4.16 -3.28
N ALA A 22 -7.14 -4.00 -2.85
CA ALA A 22 -7.76 -2.69 -2.61
C ALA A 22 -7.02 -1.89 -1.52
N GLY A 23 -6.57 -2.55 -0.44
CA GLY A 23 -5.79 -1.91 0.64
C GLY A 23 -4.45 -1.37 0.16
N ALA A 24 -3.64 -2.23 -0.45
CA ALA A 24 -2.36 -1.84 -1.05
C ALA A 24 -2.49 -0.70 -2.07
N ARG A 25 -3.50 -0.76 -2.96
CA ARG A 25 -3.76 0.30 -3.94
C ARG A 25 -4.13 1.63 -3.26
N SER A 26 -4.95 1.57 -2.20
CA SER A 26 -5.39 2.75 -1.46
C SER A 26 -4.24 3.46 -0.76
N ILE A 27 -3.30 2.70 -0.19
CA ILE A 27 -2.08 3.25 0.44
C ILE A 27 -1.23 3.99 -0.59
N VAL A 28 -1.01 3.42 -1.78
CA VAL A 28 -0.24 4.08 -2.84
C VAL A 28 -0.95 5.34 -3.34
N ASN A 29 -2.27 5.29 -3.50
CA ASN A 29 -3.06 6.46 -3.92
C ASN A 29 -3.02 7.58 -2.88
N TYR A 30 -3.03 7.26 -1.58
CA TYR A 30 -2.86 8.25 -0.52
C TYR A 30 -1.50 8.97 -0.64
N VAL A 31 -0.42 8.22 -0.87
CA VAL A 31 0.91 8.83 -1.08
C VAL A 31 0.94 9.70 -2.34
N ILE A 32 0.32 9.26 -3.45
CA ILE A 32 0.21 10.05 -4.68
C ILE A 32 -0.52 11.37 -4.42
N PHE A 33 -1.64 11.34 -3.70
CA PHE A 33 -2.40 12.54 -3.38
C PHE A 33 -1.56 13.55 -2.60
N GLU A 34 -0.87 13.11 -1.55
CA GLU A 34 -0.01 13.96 -0.71
C GLU A 34 1.16 14.56 -1.49
N LEU A 35 1.69 13.83 -2.49
CA LEU A 35 2.69 14.32 -3.44
C LEU A 35 2.16 15.46 -4.32
N GLU A 36 0.90 15.40 -4.74
CA GLU A 36 0.30 16.35 -5.67
C GLU A 36 -0.13 17.66 -5.00
N VAL A 37 -0.43 17.63 -3.70
CA VAL A 37 -0.93 18.81 -2.95
C VAL A 37 0.15 19.62 -2.20
N GLY A 38 1.43 19.24 -2.31
CA GLY A 38 2.54 20.01 -1.73
C GLY A 38 3.63 19.21 -1.02
N GLY A 39 3.52 17.87 -1.01
CA GLY A 39 4.57 16.94 -0.65
C GLY A 39 4.20 16.07 0.55
N PRO A 40 4.44 14.74 0.51
CA PRO A 40 4.24 13.89 1.65
C PRO A 40 5.27 14.28 2.70
N SER A 41 4.78 14.70 3.86
CA SER A 41 5.65 14.84 5.01
C SER A 41 6.27 13.47 5.35
N LYS A 42 7.37 13.46 6.10
CA LYS A 42 7.93 12.21 6.64
C LYS A 42 6.88 11.42 7.43
N GLU A 43 5.93 12.12 8.05
CA GLU A 43 4.81 11.53 8.79
C GLU A 43 3.83 10.80 7.88
N VAL A 44 3.51 11.36 6.69
CA VAL A 44 2.67 10.70 5.68
C VAL A 44 3.30 9.39 5.23
N ILE A 45 4.60 9.40 4.89
CA ILE A 45 5.29 8.18 4.47
C ILE A 45 5.33 7.14 5.60
N HIS A 46 5.58 7.59 6.83
CA HIS A 46 5.55 6.71 7.99
C HIS A 46 4.16 6.12 8.24
N GLY A 47 3.10 6.93 8.11
CA GLY A 47 1.71 6.46 8.23
C GLY A 47 1.34 5.43 7.16
N ALA A 48 1.70 5.69 5.90
CA ALA A 48 1.53 4.75 4.81
C ALA A 48 2.29 3.43 5.05
N GLU A 49 3.48 3.50 5.65
CA GLU A 49 4.24 2.32 6.07
C GLU A 49 3.51 1.53 7.16
N GLN A 50 2.96 2.20 8.18
CA GLN A 50 2.19 1.52 9.23
C GLN A 50 0.93 0.85 8.67
N MET A 51 0.22 1.51 7.75
CA MET A 51 -0.94 0.92 7.06
C MET A 51 -0.54 -0.35 6.29
N ALA A 52 0.57 -0.30 5.54
CA ALA A 52 1.05 -1.46 4.80
C ALA A 52 1.46 -2.62 5.71
N ARG A 53 2.06 -2.32 6.88
CA ARG A 53 2.38 -3.33 7.89
C ARG A 53 1.13 -4.01 8.45
N GLN A 54 0.07 -3.24 8.71
CA GLN A 54 -1.19 -3.79 9.18
C GLN A 54 -1.82 -4.73 8.15
N GLU A 55 -1.89 -4.32 6.87
CA GLU A 55 -2.41 -5.15 5.78
C GLU A 55 -1.64 -6.48 5.65
N ILE A 56 -0.32 -6.47 5.89
CA ILE A 56 0.48 -7.70 5.90
C ILE A 56 0.07 -8.63 7.04
N GLU A 57 -0.21 -8.11 8.24
CA GLU A 57 -0.64 -8.94 9.36
C GLU A 57 -2.03 -9.56 9.12
N GLU A 58 -2.97 -8.80 8.54
CA GLU A 58 -4.28 -9.30 8.15
C GLU A 58 -4.17 -10.42 7.09
N LEU A 59 -3.31 -10.24 6.09
CA LEU A 59 -3.04 -11.28 5.08
C LEU A 59 -2.37 -12.52 5.68
N LYS A 60 -1.47 -12.37 6.66
CA LYS A 60 -0.87 -13.51 7.37
C LYS A 60 -1.91 -14.30 8.15
N GLU A 61 -2.85 -13.63 8.79
CA GLU A 61 -3.96 -14.27 9.50
C GLU A 61 -4.85 -15.06 8.53
N LEU A 62 -5.20 -14.45 7.39
CA LEU A 62 -5.95 -15.14 6.33
C LEU A 62 -5.21 -16.39 5.84
N LEU A 63 -3.90 -16.29 5.59
CA LEU A 63 -3.09 -17.45 5.18
C LEU A 63 -3.08 -18.57 6.22
N ARG A 64 -3.04 -18.22 7.52
CA ARG A 64 -3.13 -19.20 8.61
C ARG A 64 -4.46 -19.94 8.57
N ILE A 65 -5.58 -19.21 8.45
CA ILE A 65 -6.92 -19.82 8.35
C ILE A 65 -7.01 -20.74 7.12
N LEU A 66 -6.48 -20.32 5.97
CA LEU A 66 -6.47 -21.15 4.76
C LEU A 66 -5.63 -22.42 4.92
N ASP A 67 -4.54 -22.36 5.67
CA ASP A 67 -3.71 -23.53 5.98
C ASP A 67 -4.43 -24.51 6.93
N GLU A 68 -5.07 -23.99 7.97
CA GLU A 68 -5.92 -24.77 8.87
C GLU A 68 -7.03 -25.48 8.09
N LEU A 69 -7.71 -24.78 7.18
CA LEU A 69 -8.75 -25.36 6.33
C LEU A 69 -8.21 -26.47 5.43
N LYS A 70 -7.04 -26.30 4.80
CA LYS A 70 -6.42 -27.34 3.96
C LYS A 70 -6.24 -28.64 4.71
N ASN A 71 -5.84 -28.58 5.98
CA ASN A 71 -5.64 -29.76 6.82
C ASN A 71 -6.95 -30.45 7.24
N LEU A 72 -8.11 -29.79 7.10
CA LEU A 72 -9.43 -30.36 7.41
C LEU A 72 -10.12 -30.99 6.20
N VAL A 73 -9.80 -30.53 4.99
CA VAL A 73 -10.35 -31.08 3.72
C VAL A 73 -9.44 -32.12 3.06
N ALA A 74 -8.19 -32.29 3.54
CA ALA A 74 -7.25 -33.31 3.11
C ALA A 74 -7.36 -34.59 3.96
#